data_AF-A0A820RSJ0-F1
#
_entry.id   AF-A0A820RSJ0-F1
#
_cell.length_a   1.000
_cell.length_b   1.000
_cell.length_c   1.000
_cell.angle_alpha   90.00
_cell.angle_beta   90.00
_cell.angle_gamma   90.00
#
_symmetry.space_group_name_H-M   'P 1'
#
loop_
_entity.id
_entity.type
_entity.pdbx_description
1 polymer ?
#
loop_
_entity_poly.entity_id
_entity_poly.type
_entity_poly.pdbx_seq_one_letter_code
_entity_poly.pdbx_strand_id
1 'polypeptide(L)' 'WKFAYAVVVNEVVRPRLGYYQWENIRENLDRCREYHALYFKERKEQATRIEKQRARKLEKQIDVLNLVFIRRNVELDV' A
#
# COMPACT_ATOMS: atom_id res chain seq x y z
N TRP A 1 24.74 3.76 -13.06
CA TRP A 1 23.57 4.21 -13.85
C TRP A 1 22.23 4.02 -13.13
N LYS A 2 21.84 2.81 -12.68
CA LYS A 2 20.57 2.61 -11.94
C LYS A 2 20.40 3.51 -10.70
N PHE A 3 21.46 3.69 -9.92
CA PHE A 3 21.46 4.56 -8.75
C PHE A 3 21.21 6.03 -9.13
N ALA A 4 21.99 6.59 -10.06
CA ALA A 4 21.83 7.96 -10.53
C ALA A 4 20.41 8.22 -11.10
N TYR A 5 19.86 7.26 -11.84
CA TYR A 5 18.47 7.33 -12.30
C TYR A 5 17.46 7.38 -11.14
N ALA A 6 17.61 6.50 -10.15
CA ALA A 6 16.71 6.48 -8.99
C ALA A 6 16.77 7.79 -8.18
N VAL A 7 17.97 8.36 -8.02
CA VAL A 7 18.17 9.66 -7.36
C VAL A 7 17.44 10.77 -8.13
N VAL A 8 17.68 10.88 -9.45
CA VAL A 8 17.02 11.90 -10.28
C VAL A 8 15.50 11.74 -10.29
N VAL A 9 14.98 10.52 -10.37
CA VAL A 9 13.54 10.26 -10.35
C VAL A 9 12.92 10.67 -9.01
N ASN A 10 13.58 10.34 -7.89
CA ASN A 10 13.07 10.68 -6.56
C ASN A 10 13.20 12.16 -6.22
N GLU A 11 14.31 12.81 -6.59
CA GLU A 11 14.59 14.19 -6.17
C GLU A 11 14.06 15.24 -7.14
N VAL A 12 13.89 14.89 -8.43
CA VAL A 12 13.51 15.88 -9.46
C VAL A 12 12.16 15.55 -10.08
N VAL A 13 11.93 14.30 -10.48
CA VAL A 13 10.74 13.93 -11.26
C VAL A 13 9.50 13.79 -10.39
N ARG A 14 9.57 12.99 -9.32
CA ARG A 14 8.44 12.75 -8.41
C ARG A 14 7.93 14.02 -7.71
N PRO A 15 8.78 14.93 -7.22
CA PRO A 15 8.31 16.19 -6.65
C PRO A 15 7.61 17.07 -7.67
N ARG A 16 8.14 17.19 -8.89
CA ARG A 16 7.53 17.98 -9.98
C ARG A 16 6.18 17.41 -10.43
N LEU A 17 6.01 16.10 -10.37
CA LEU A 17 4.74 15.42 -10.63
C LEU A 17 3.78 15.44 -9.44
N GLY A 18 4.14 16.08 -8.32
CA GLY A 18 3.29 16.19 -7.14
C GLY A 18 3.14 14.89 -6.35
N TYR A 19 3.98 13.87 -6.55
CA TYR A 19 3.88 12.60 -5.81
C TYR A 19 4.05 12.78 -4.29
N TYR A 20 4.73 13.84 -3.87
CA TYR A 20 4.91 14.21 -2.46
C TYR A 20 3.87 15.23 -1.96
N GLN A 21 2.85 15.54 -2.76
CA GLN A 21 1.70 16.29 -2.28
C GLN A 21 0.98 15.46 -1.22
N TRP A 22 0.49 16.16 -0.19
CA TRP A 22 -0.16 15.54 0.96
C TRP A 22 -1.34 14.67 0.55
N GLU A 23 -2.10 15.09 -0.46
CA GLU A 23 -3.25 14.37 -0.99
C GLU A 23 -2.86 12.97 -1.48
N ASN A 24 -1.78 12.87 -2.26
CA ASN A 24 -1.29 11.59 -2.80
C ASN A 24 -0.76 10.67 -1.68
N ILE A 25 -0.08 11.26 -0.69
CA ILE A 25 0.41 10.51 0.48
C ILE A 25 -0.78 9.98 1.29
N ARG A 26 -1.78 10.83 1.53
CA ARG A 26 -3.01 10.49 2.26
C ARG A 26 -3.78 9.39 1.55
N GLU A 27 -3.98 9.48 0.24
CA GLU A 27 -4.65 8.44 -0.55
C GLU A 27 -3.93 7.09 -0.46
N ASN A 28 -2.59 7.11 -0.45
CA ASN A 28 -1.81 5.89 -0.28
C ASN A 28 -1.97 5.30 1.14
N LEU A 29 -2.00 6.16 2.18
CA LEU A 29 -2.28 5.75 3.55
C LEU A 29 -3.70 5.16 3.70
N ASP A 30 -4.68 5.77 3.06
CA ASP A 30 -6.07 5.30 3.11
C ASP A 30 -6.21 3.95 2.38
N ARG A 31 -5.51 3.75 1.26
CA ARG A 31 -5.39 2.42 0.61
C ARG A 31 -4.75 1.38 1.53
N CYS A 32 -3.70 1.75 2.26
CA CYS A 32 -3.05 0.86 3.23
C CYS A 32 -3.99 0.48 4.38
N ARG A 33 -4.76 1.44 4.92
CA ARG A 33 -5.77 1.20 5.95
C ARG A 33 -6.90 0.31 5.46
N GLU A 34 -7.39 0.56 4.25
CA GLU A 34 -8.42 -0.27 3.61
C GLU A 34 -7.91 -1.71 3.46
N TYR A 35 -6.70 -1.89 2.95
CA TYR A 35 -6.09 -3.21 2.80
C TYR A 35 -5.91 -3.92 4.14
N HIS A 36 -5.44 -3.22 5.17
CA HIS A 36 -5.29 -3.78 6.52
C HIS A 36 -6.62 -4.34 7.04
N ALA A 37 -7.70 -3.56 6.95
CA ALA A 37 -9.02 -4.00 7.42
C ALA A 37 -9.52 -5.23 6.65
N LEU A 38 -9.37 -5.24 5.32
CA LEU A 38 -9.80 -6.37 4.49
C LEU A 38 -8.96 -7.62 4.73
N TYR A 39 -7.64 -7.48 4.85
CA TYR A 39 -6.72 -8.58 5.12
C TYR A 39 -6.95 -9.18 6.51
N PHE A 40 -7.20 -8.35 7.52
CA PHE A 40 -7.58 -8.79 8.86
C PHE A 40 -8.89 -9.59 8.86
N LYS A 41 -9.93 -9.10 8.16
CA LYS A 41 -11.18 -9.86 7.98
C LYS A 41 -10.97 -11.17 7.23
N GLU A 42 -10.09 -11.17 6.22
CA GLU A 42 -9.77 -12.38 5.45
C GLU A 42 -9.08 -13.42 6.34
N ARG A 43 -8.15 -13.00 7.21
CA ARG A 43 -7.51 -13.84 8.23
C ARG A 43 -8.51 -14.42 9.23
N LYS A 44 -9.56 -13.69 9.59
CA LYS A 44 -10.63 -14.15 10.49
C LYS A 44 -11.75 -14.93 9.79
N GLU A 45 -11.58 -15.26 8.50
CA GLU A 45 -12.60 -15.94 7.66
C GLU A 45 -13.93 -15.19 7.53
N GLN A 46 -13.95 -13.89 7.85
CA GLN A 46 -15.15 -13.04 7.81
C GLN A 46 -15.29 -12.25 6.51
N ALA A 47 -14.30 -12.31 5.62
CA ALA A 47 -14.30 -11.54 4.38
C ALA A 47 -15.20 -12.15 3.29
N THR A 48 -16.03 -11.31 2.70
CA THR A 48 -16.87 -11.64 1.54
C THR A 48 -16.02 -11.82 0.28
N ARG A 49 -16.53 -12.54 -0.73
CA ARG A 49 -15.85 -12.69 -2.04
C ARG A 49 -15.47 -11.35 -2.69
N ILE A 50 -16.33 -10.33 -2.56
CA ILE A 50 -16.09 -8.98 -3.09
C ILE A 50 -14.92 -8.31 -2.35
N GLU A 51 -14.89 -8.43 -1.01
CA GLU A 51 -13.82 -7.90 -0.16
C GLU A 51 -12.46 -8.54 -0.50
N LYS A 52 -12.42 -9.87 -0.70
CA LYS A 52 -11.21 -10.57 -1.15
C LYS A 52 -10.72 -10.10 -2.53
N GLN A 53 -11.65 -9.85 -3.46
CA GLN A 53 -11.30 -9.29 -4.77
C GLN A 53 -10.75 -7.86 -4.65
N ARG A 54 -11.32 -7.05 -3.74
CA ARG A 54 -10.84 -5.69 -3.47
C ARG A 54 -9.43 -5.71 -2.86
N ALA A 55 -9.19 -6.58 -1.88
CA ALA A 55 -7.86 -6.78 -1.30
C ALA A 55 -6.81 -7.11 -2.37
N ARG A 56 -7.10 -8.06 -3.27
CA ARG A 56 -6.20 -8.39 -4.41
C ARG A 56 -5.95 -7.23 -5.38
N LYS A 57 -6.92 -6.32 -5.54
CA LYS A 57 -6.71 -5.10 -6.35
C LYS A 57 -5.77 -4.13 -5.64
N LEU A 58 -5.94 -3.95 -4.33
CA LEU A 58 -5.07 -3.09 -3.51
C LEU A 58 -3.64 -3.62 -3.45
N GLU A 59 -3.43 -4.94 -3.45
CA GLU A 59 -2.08 -5.54 -3.51
C GLU A 59 -1.28 -5.15 -4.75
N LYS A 60 -1.95 -4.79 -5.87
CA LYS A 60 -1.27 -4.31 -7.08
C LYS A 60 -0.91 -2.83 -7.02
N GLN A 61 -1.47 -2.09 -6.06
CA GLN A 61 -1.36 -0.64 -5.95
C GLN A 61 -0.52 -0.18 -4.75
N ILE A 62 -0.41 -1.02 -3.73
CA ILE A 62 0.37 -0.75 -2.52
C ILE A 62 1.80 -1.26 -2.73
N ASP A 63 2.78 -0.49 -2.25
CA ASP A 63 4.18 -0.90 -2.28
C ASP A 63 4.43 -2.19 -1.48
N VAL A 64 5.35 -3.02 -1.97
CA VAL A 64 5.69 -4.32 -1.37
C VAL A 64 6.08 -4.18 0.11
N LEU A 65 6.83 -3.14 0.48
CA LEU A 65 7.22 -2.93 1.88
C LEU A 65 5.99 -2.72 2.77
N ASN A 66 5.07 -1.86 2.34
CA ASN A 66 3.83 -1.59 3.08
C ASN A 66 2.97 -2.85 3.19
N LEU A 67 2.88 -3.66 2.13
CA LEU A 67 2.17 -4.94 2.19
C LEU A 67 2.78 -5.88 3.23
N VAL A 68 4.10 -6.03 3.25
CA VAL A 68 4.78 -6.89 4.23
C VAL A 68 4.54 -6.40 5.65
N PHE A 69 4.66 -5.10 5.91
CA PHE A 69 4.40 -4.53 7.24
C PHE A 69 2.96 -4.77 7.70
N ILE A 70 1.97 -4.50 6.83
CA ILE A 70 0.56 -4.69 7.16
C ILE A 70 0.26 -6.16 7.48
N ARG A 71 0.75 -7.09 6.65
CA ARG A 71 0.51 -8.52 6.86
C ARG A 71 1.15 -8.99 8.17
N ARG A 72 2.39 -8.56 8.45
CA ARG A 72 3.10 -8.90 9.68
C ARG A 72 2.41 -8.34 10.92
N ASN A 73 1.90 -7.11 10.86
CA ASN A 73 1.14 -6.53 11.97
C ASN A 73 -0.14 -7.33 12.24
N VAL A 74 -0.90 -7.65 11.19
CA VAL A 74 -2.11 -8.48 11.32
C VAL A 74 -1.80 -9.87 11.88
N GLU A 75 -0.63 -10.43 11.59
CA GLU A 75 -0.16 -11.71 12.14
C GLU A 75 0.28 -11.62 13.61
N LEU A 76 0.75 -10.46 14.06
CA LEU A 76 1.14 -10.22 15.45
C LEU A 76 -0.05 -9.84 16.34
N ASP A 77 -1.08 -9.20 15.78
CA ASP A 77 -2.31 -8.83 16.47
C ASP A 77 -3.30 -10.02 16.65
N VAL A 78 -2.86 -11.26 16.37
CA VAL A 78 -3.64 -12.51 16.51
C VAL A 78 -3.86 -12.88 17.98
#